data_AF-A0A941VT87-F1
#
_entry.id   AF-A0A941VT87-F1
#
_cell.length_a   1.000
_cell.length_b   1.000
_cell.length_c   1.000
_cell.angle_alpha   90.00
_cell.angle_beta   90.00
_cell.angle_gamma   90.00
#
_symmetry.space_group_name_H-M   'P 1'
#
loop_
_entity.id
_entity.type
_entity.pdbx_description
1 polymer ?
#
loop_
_entity_poly.entity_id
_entity_poly.type
_entity_poly.pdbx_seq_one_letter_code
_entity_poly.pdbx_strand_id
1 'polypeptide(L)'
;MNRVLRIAALAALAIGLSGAAAAGLSRQEAGFPHARHKGFFPDCTGCHAGIVEEGQPIWPSVEDLCSACHDGDTRPEVKWKPREGPRATNLKFTHSVHSFALEECGMCHVESEDPADRMNVQRAVVSRCLTCHEIEGTHPALPDTSCSLCHVPLTEAKLLSRQSIAGFPKPGSHEVPGWVDGGHGKVARSGETAIAASCATCHARNQCITCHVNAPELAPIQALAEDERAPALTDMIPLPASHEDPNWQRAHSKVARKSAATCATCHTQESCRTCHSGMANRAVQALPGKGPGRGAGVQLTRTPPASHTWEFRDRHGPAASSSPATCETCHVRENCLTCHRPDAASSGTYHPNGFLTKHPASAWNRDANCSDCHNPAQFCQTCHKQAGLVSGVGGIGRKGYHDAFSGFLVGHGPSARQNLESCASCHKEQDCTRCHAGSGIGYGFNPHGPGFNADRLKKKNPSLCYACHGQSIPGGK
;
A
#
# COMPACT_ATOMS: atom_id res chain seq x y z
N MET A 1 38.73 -63.84 4.99
CA MET A 1 37.57 -63.14 5.59
C MET A 1 37.53 -61.74 5.00
N ASN A 2 36.76 -61.52 3.93
CA ASN A 2 35.38 -60.99 3.99
C ASN A 2 35.39 -59.54 4.53
N ARG A 3 35.09 -58.46 3.80
CA ARG A 3 34.22 -58.26 2.62
C ARG A 3 34.62 -56.95 1.92
N VAL A 4 35.29 -57.04 0.79
CA VAL A 4 35.26 -56.02 -0.28
C VAL A 4 34.21 -56.53 -1.27
N LEU A 5 32.92 -56.23 -1.02
CA LEU A 5 31.79 -56.61 -1.89
C LEU A 5 30.48 -56.06 -1.28
N ARG A 6 30.21 -54.75 -1.39
CA ARG A 6 28.86 -54.14 -1.25
C ARG A 6 28.79 -52.77 -1.95
N ILE A 7 29.10 -52.68 -3.24
CA ILE A 7 28.76 -51.52 -4.10
C ILE A 7 28.07 -51.94 -5.41
N ALA A 8 27.88 -53.24 -5.67
CA ALA A 8 27.09 -53.70 -6.81
C ALA A 8 25.73 -54.23 -6.34
N ALA A 9 24.68 -53.89 -7.08
CA ALA A 9 23.28 -54.32 -6.94
C ALA A 9 22.36 -53.45 -6.06
N LEU A 10 22.10 -52.21 -6.49
CA LEU A 10 20.79 -51.54 -6.34
C LEU A 10 20.59 -50.49 -7.46
N ALA A 11 20.99 -50.82 -8.69
CA ALA A 11 20.83 -49.97 -9.88
C ALA A 11 20.05 -50.66 -11.01
N ALA A 12 19.18 -51.61 -10.67
CA ALA A 12 18.40 -52.36 -11.65
C ALA A 12 17.02 -52.76 -11.12
N LEU A 13 16.19 -51.78 -10.70
CA LEU A 13 14.73 -51.94 -10.65
C LEU A 13 14.00 -50.59 -10.40
N ALA A 14 14.01 -49.68 -11.38
CA ALA A 14 13.05 -48.56 -11.45
C ALA A 14 13.05 -47.85 -12.82
N ILE A 15 13.43 -48.53 -13.92
CA ILE A 15 13.19 -48.01 -15.28
C ILE A 15 11.96 -48.76 -15.79
N GLY A 16 10.79 -48.17 -15.57
CA GLY A 16 9.54 -48.78 -16.01
C GLY A 16 8.31 -48.24 -15.31
N LEU A 17 8.17 -46.92 -15.20
CA LEU A 17 6.89 -46.22 -14.93
C LEU A 17 7.06 -44.71 -15.15
N SER A 18 7.63 -44.35 -16.31
CA SER A 18 7.79 -42.95 -16.75
C SER A 18 7.25 -42.79 -18.17
N GLY A 19 6.04 -43.30 -18.42
CA GLY A 19 5.48 -43.36 -19.78
C GLY A 19 3.96 -43.32 -19.87
N ALA A 20 3.26 -42.84 -18.83
CA ALA A 20 1.80 -42.78 -18.84
C ALA A 20 1.24 -41.64 -17.97
N ALA A 21 1.67 -40.41 -18.20
CA ALA A 21 1.02 -39.23 -17.61
C ALA A 21 1.33 -37.94 -18.40
N ALA A 22 1.24 -37.96 -19.73
CA ALA A 22 1.29 -36.74 -20.55
C ALA A 22 0.53 -36.83 -21.90
N ALA A 23 -0.32 -37.84 -22.09
CA ALA A 23 -1.17 -37.95 -23.29
C ALA A 23 -2.59 -37.39 -23.07
N GLY A 24 -2.76 -36.51 -22.08
CA GLY A 24 -4.03 -35.83 -21.75
C GLY A 24 -4.03 -34.34 -22.06
N LEU A 25 -3.04 -33.83 -22.80
CA LEU A 25 -2.97 -32.42 -23.21
C LEU A 25 -3.50 -32.29 -24.65
N SER A 26 -4.75 -31.83 -24.73
CA SER A 26 -5.36 -31.15 -25.87
C SER A 26 -5.18 -31.85 -27.22
N ARG A 27 -6.06 -32.83 -27.51
CA ARG A 27 -6.37 -33.18 -28.89
C ARG A 27 -7.05 -31.94 -29.49
N GLN A 28 -6.25 -31.07 -30.10
CA GLN A 28 -6.75 -30.01 -30.98
C GLN A 28 -7.74 -30.70 -31.93
N GLU A 29 -9.03 -30.39 -31.83
CA GLU A 29 -10.01 -30.88 -32.79
C GLU A 29 -9.44 -30.60 -34.18
N ALA A 30 -9.30 -31.65 -34.98
CA ALA A 30 -8.69 -31.55 -36.30
C ALA A 30 -9.40 -30.42 -37.06
N GLY A 31 -8.64 -29.39 -37.42
CA GLY A 31 -9.19 -28.23 -38.14
C GLY A 31 -9.86 -28.68 -39.44
N PHE A 32 -10.84 -27.90 -39.91
CA PHE A 32 -11.54 -28.18 -41.16
C PHE A 32 -10.54 -28.21 -42.34
N PRO A 33 -10.48 -29.29 -43.14
CA PRO A 33 -9.47 -29.45 -44.19
C PRO A 33 -9.87 -28.68 -45.47
N HIS A 34 -9.69 -27.35 -45.46
CA HIS A 34 -10.07 -26.45 -46.56
C HIS A 34 -9.50 -26.90 -47.92
N ALA A 35 -8.23 -27.30 -47.97
CA ALA A 35 -7.57 -27.76 -49.20
C ALA A 35 -8.30 -28.93 -49.89
N ARG A 36 -8.94 -29.84 -49.11
CA ARG A 36 -9.71 -30.96 -49.66
C ARG A 36 -11.05 -30.53 -50.26
N HIS A 37 -11.55 -29.35 -49.88
CA HIS A 37 -12.83 -28.82 -50.32
C HIS A 37 -12.71 -27.80 -51.46
N LYS A 38 -11.48 -27.48 -51.88
CA LYS A 38 -11.19 -26.55 -52.99
C LYS A 38 -11.90 -26.91 -54.31
N GLY A 39 -12.14 -28.19 -54.59
CA GLY A 39 -12.83 -28.59 -55.83
C GLY A 39 -14.34 -28.31 -55.84
N PHE A 40 -14.95 -28.11 -54.67
CA PHE A 40 -16.41 -28.08 -54.52
C PHE A 40 -16.98 -26.68 -54.29
N PHE A 41 -16.17 -25.77 -53.74
CA PHE A 41 -16.60 -24.40 -53.41
C PHE A 41 -15.75 -23.38 -54.18
N PRO A 42 -16.30 -22.65 -55.16
CA PRO A 42 -15.54 -21.68 -55.97
C PRO A 42 -15.11 -20.44 -55.17
N ASP A 43 -15.83 -20.11 -54.10
CA ASP A 43 -15.70 -18.88 -53.33
C ASP A 43 -15.82 -19.13 -51.81
N CYS A 44 -15.19 -18.27 -51.01
CA CYS A 44 -15.14 -18.41 -49.55
C CYS A 44 -16.53 -18.23 -48.90
N THR A 45 -17.36 -17.39 -49.51
CA THR A 45 -18.73 -17.09 -49.09
C THR A 45 -19.69 -18.27 -49.20
N GLY A 46 -19.35 -19.30 -49.99
CA GLY A 46 -20.13 -20.54 -50.06
C GLY A 46 -20.26 -21.27 -48.71
N CYS A 47 -19.28 -21.10 -47.81
CA CYS A 47 -19.36 -21.58 -46.43
C CYS A 47 -19.44 -20.43 -45.41
N HIS A 48 -18.82 -19.28 -45.70
CA HIS A 48 -18.72 -18.13 -44.80
C HIS A 48 -19.67 -16.98 -45.14
N ALA A 49 -20.89 -17.28 -45.60
CA ALA A 49 -21.84 -16.26 -46.07
C ALA A 49 -22.09 -15.15 -45.05
N GLY A 50 -22.16 -15.46 -43.75
CA GLY A 50 -22.37 -14.46 -42.70
C GLY A 50 -21.17 -13.55 -42.42
N ILE A 51 -20.04 -13.66 -43.13
CA ILE A 51 -18.88 -12.79 -42.90
C ILE A 51 -19.08 -11.37 -43.45
N VAL A 52 -19.93 -11.24 -44.48
CA VAL A 52 -20.17 -9.95 -45.16
C VAL A 52 -21.20 -9.09 -44.42
N GLU A 53 -21.99 -9.70 -43.53
CA GLU A 53 -23.03 -9.03 -42.75
C GLU A 53 -22.74 -9.12 -41.26
N GLU A 54 -22.70 -7.97 -40.60
CA GLU A 54 -22.43 -7.91 -39.17
C GLU A 54 -23.55 -8.61 -38.36
N GLY A 55 -23.14 -9.48 -37.44
CA GLY A 55 -24.07 -10.23 -36.59
C GLY A 55 -24.56 -11.55 -37.16
N GLN A 56 -24.25 -11.87 -38.42
CA GLN A 56 -24.58 -13.17 -39.01
C GLN A 56 -23.57 -14.27 -38.58
N PRO A 57 -24.01 -15.54 -38.49
CA PRO A 57 -23.11 -16.66 -38.25
C PRO A 57 -22.07 -16.80 -39.36
N ILE A 58 -20.78 -16.73 -38.99
CA ILE A 58 -19.66 -16.94 -39.91
C ILE A 58 -19.58 -18.40 -40.37
N TRP A 59 -20.05 -19.33 -39.54
CA TRP A 59 -19.96 -20.76 -39.80
C TRP A 59 -21.27 -21.31 -40.33
N PRO A 60 -21.23 -22.22 -41.32
CA PRO A 60 -22.43 -22.84 -41.85
C PRO A 60 -23.01 -23.85 -40.86
N SER A 61 -24.31 -24.10 -41.00
CA SER A 61 -24.98 -25.20 -40.31
C SER A 61 -24.47 -26.54 -40.87
N VAL A 62 -24.07 -27.44 -39.97
CA VAL A 62 -23.59 -28.78 -40.33
C VAL A 62 -24.72 -29.59 -40.95
N GLU A 63 -25.91 -29.49 -40.36
CA GLU A 63 -27.12 -30.20 -40.76
C GLU A 63 -27.58 -29.73 -42.15
N ASP A 64 -27.44 -28.44 -42.45
CA ASP A 64 -27.95 -27.87 -43.70
C ASP A 64 -26.93 -27.94 -44.86
N LEU A 65 -25.62 -27.78 -44.57
CA LEU A 65 -24.59 -27.72 -45.61
C LEU A 65 -23.76 -29.01 -45.72
N CYS A 66 -23.30 -29.57 -44.60
CA CYS A 66 -22.36 -30.69 -44.64
C CYS A 66 -23.07 -32.00 -45.01
N SER A 67 -24.26 -32.23 -44.45
CA SER A 67 -25.05 -33.45 -44.69
C SER A 67 -25.51 -33.62 -46.14
N ALA A 68 -25.48 -32.56 -46.96
CA ALA A 68 -25.75 -32.67 -48.40
C ALA A 68 -24.72 -33.51 -49.17
N CYS A 69 -23.49 -33.63 -48.63
CA CYS A 69 -22.41 -34.45 -49.22
C CYS A 69 -21.92 -35.55 -48.26
N HIS A 70 -22.07 -35.35 -46.95
CA HIS A 70 -21.67 -36.27 -45.87
C HIS A 70 -22.90 -36.93 -45.23
N ASP A 71 -23.67 -37.62 -46.06
CA ASP A 71 -24.94 -38.29 -45.77
C ASP A 71 -24.80 -39.72 -45.20
N GLY A 72 -23.57 -40.24 -45.10
CA GLY A 72 -23.28 -41.62 -44.70
C GLY A 72 -23.24 -42.61 -45.86
N ASP A 73 -23.81 -42.26 -47.02
CA ASP A 73 -23.85 -43.09 -48.22
C ASP A 73 -22.77 -42.68 -49.24
N THR A 74 -22.73 -41.39 -49.58
CA THR A 74 -21.77 -40.79 -50.52
C THR A 74 -20.42 -40.53 -49.85
N ARG A 75 -20.44 -40.02 -48.62
CA ARG A 75 -19.27 -39.81 -47.77
C ARG A 75 -19.62 -40.07 -46.31
N PRO A 76 -18.65 -40.46 -45.47
CA PRO A 76 -18.89 -40.64 -44.04
C PRO A 76 -19.50 -39.39 -43.40
N GLU A 77 -20.50 -39.58 -42.55
CA GLU A 77 -21.10 -38.51 -41.76
C GLU A 77 -20.03 -37.76 -40.96
N VAL A 78 -20.18 -36.44 -40.89
CA VAL A 78 -19.27 -35.57 -40.14
C VAL A 78 -19.92 -35.07 -38.87
N LYS A 79 -19.26 -35.32 -37.74
CA LYS A 79 -19.59 -34.71 -36.44
C LYS A 79 -18.64 -33.55 -36.18
N TRP A 80 -18.57 -32.62 -37.13
CA TRP A 80 -17.82 -31.38 -36.95
C TRP A 80 -18.70 -30.37 -36.22
N LYS A 81 -18.13 -29.58 -35.32
CA LYS A 81 -18.81 -28.45 -34.70
C LYS A 81 -17.99 -27.19 -34.92
N PRO A 82 -18.60 -26.10 -35.40
CA PRO A 82 -17.89 -24.83 -35.50
C PRO A 82 -17.53 -24.31 -34.10
N ARG A 83 -16.50 -23.47 -34.06
CA ARG A 83 -16.20 -22.71 -32.86
C ARG A 83 -17.36 -21.77 -32.54
N GLU A 84 -17.88 -21.86 -31.32
CA GLU A 84 -18.91 -20.96 -30.83
C GLU A 84 -18.31 -19.60 -30.44
N GLY A 85 -19.05 -18.53 -30.78
CA GLY A 85 -18.82 -17.18 -30.29
C GLY A 85 -17.62 -16.40 -30.87
N PRO A 86 -17.58 -15.08 -30.59
CA PRO A 86 -16.52 -14.18 -31.03
C PRO A 86 -15.15 -14.58 -30.48
N ARG A 87 -14.08 -14.28 -31.21
CA ARG A 87 -12.71 -14.61 -30.79
C ARG A 87 -12.29 -13.78 -29.57
N ALA A 88 -11.63 -14.42 -28.62
CA ALA A 88 -10.94 -13.72 -27.55
C ALA A 88 -9.75 -12.93 -28.12
N THR A 89 -9.93 -11.61 -28.23
CA THR A 89 -8.93 -10.66 -28.71
C THR A 89 -9.25 -9.27 -28.16
N ASN A 90 -8.24 -8.40 -28.08
CA ASN A 90 -8.43 -6.95 -27.91
C ASN A 90 -8.26 -6.20 -29.25
N LEU A 91 -8.16 -6.89 -30.37
CA LEU A 91 -8.08 -6.26 -31.68
C LEU A 91 -9.42 -5.62 -32.06
N LYS A 92 -9.38 -4.33 -32.39
CA LYS A 92 -10.46 -3.54 -32.98
C LYS A 92 -10.53 -3.83 -34.48
N PHE A 93 -11.16 -4.94 -34.85
CA PHE A 93 -11.32 -5.34 -36.25
C PHE A 93 -12.74 -5.82 -36.54
N THR A 94 -13.33 -5.32 -37.62
CA THR A 94 -14.62 -5.76 -38.15
C THR A 94 -14.51 -6.01 -39.65
N HIS A 95 -15.12 -7.09 -40.16
CA HIS A 95 -15.07 -7.43 -41.59
C HIS A 95 -15.87 -6.44 -42.43
N SER A 96 -17.01 -5.95 -41.93
CA SER A 96 -17.91 -5.02 -42.62
C SER A 96 -17.24 -3.70 -43.03
N VAL A 97 -16.28 -3.19 -42.24
CA VAL A 97 -15.54 -1.96 -42.57
C VAL A 97 -14.34 -2.21 -43.48
N HIS A 98 -13.86 -3.45 -43.55
CA HIS A 98 -12.83 -3.88 -44.50
C HIS A 98 -13.47 -4.49 -45.77
N SER A 99 -14.72 -4.12 -46.06
CA SER A 99 -15.52 -4.66 -47.16
C SER A 99 -14.94 -4.45 -48.54
N PHE A 100 -14.16 -3.38 -48.73
CA PHE A 100 -13.39 -3.15 -49.96
C PHE A 100 -12.35 -4.26 -50.23
N ALA A 101 -11.95 -5.03 -49.23
CA ALA A 101 -11.06 -6.19 -49.34
C ALA A 101 -11.82 -7.54 -49.33
N LEU A 102 -13.14 -7.55 -49.11
CA LEU A 102 -13.93 -8.79 -48.98
C LEU A 102 -14.14 -9.50 -50.33
N GLU A 103 -14.01 -8.80 -51.45
CA GLU A 103 -13.95 -9.44 -52.78
C GLU A 103 -12.69 -10.31 -52.94
N GLU A 104 -11.66 -10.09 -52.10
CA GLU A 104 -10.39 -10.81 -52.12
C GLU A 104 -10.00 -11.30 -50.72
N CYS A 105 -10.83 -12.15 -50.12
CA CYS A 105 -10.57 -12.78 -48.80
C CYS A 105 -9.14 -13.34 -48.65
N GLY A 106 -8.54 -13.80 -49.76
CA GLY A 106 -7.17 -14.30 -49.83
C GLY A 106 -6.09 -13.30 -49.44
N MET A 107 -6.32 -12.00 -49.63
CA MET A 107 -5.40 -10.93 -49.22
C MET A 107 -5.07 -10.98 -47.72
N CYS A 108 -5.97 -11.49 -46.88
CA CYS A 108 -5.73 -11.65 -45.44
C CYS A 108 -5.57 -13.11 -45.02
N HIS A 109 -6.31 -14.03 -45.65
CA HIS A 109 -6.49 -15.39 -45.17
C HIS A 109 -5.72 -16.47 -45.92
N VAL A 110 -4.96 -16.16 -46.97
CA VAL A 110 -4.19 -17.17 -47.72
C VAL A 110 -2.73 -16.79 -47.73
N GLU A 111 -1.83 -17.73 -47.42
CA GLU A 111 -0.39 -17.48 -47.32
C GLU A 111 0.25 -17.09 -48.66
N SER A 112 -0.17 -17.75 -49.73
CA SER A 112 0.32 -17.58 -51.11
C SER A 112 -0.71 -16.83 -51.97
N GLU A 113 -0.23 -16.00 -52.90
CA GLU A 113 -1.07 -15.37 -53.92
C GLU A 113 -1.34 -16.31 -55.10
N ASP A 114 -0.76 -17.51 -55.12
CA ASP A 114 -1.03 -18.52 -56.15
C ASP A 114 -2.52 -18.94 -56.11
N PRO A 115 -3.28 -18.79 -57.22
CA PRO A 115 -4.65 -19.27 -57.30
C PRO A 115 -4.80 -20.77 -56.97
N ALA A 116 -3.74 -21.56 -57.14
CA ALA A 116 -3.68 -22.96 -56.74
C ALA A 116 -3.78 -23.15 -55.21
N ASP A 117 -3.41 -22.15 -54.42
CA ASP A 117 -3.35 -22.21 -52.96
C ASP A 117 -4.51 -21.50 -52.26
N ARG A 118 -5.55 -21.08 -53.00
CA ARG A 118 -6.69 -20.30 -52.46
C ARG A 118 -7.40 -20.87 -51.22
N MET A 119 -7.30 -22.17 -50.98
CA MET A 119 -7.87 -22.87 -49.80
C MET A 119 -6.81 -23.34 -48.81
N ASN A 120 -5.54 -22.98 -49.02
CA ASN A 120 -4.50 -23.08 -48.01
C ASN A 120 -4.63 -21.89 -47.05
N VAL A 121 -5.70 -21.94 -46.25
CA VAL A 121 -6.10 -20.82 -45.41
C VAL A 121 -5.26 -20.74 -44.14
N GLN A 122 -4.90 -19.52 -43.79
CA GLN A 122 -4.25 -19.16 -42.54
C GLN A 122 -5.02 -18.03 -41.84
N ARG A 123 -4.62 -17.74 -40.61
CA ARG A 123 -5.11 -16.56 -39.90
C ARG A 123 -4.42 -15.33 -40.48
N ALA A 124 -5.16 -14.21 -40.51
CA ALA A 124 -4.56 -12.93 -40.79
C ALA A 124 -3.40 -12.69 -39.82
N VAL A 125 -2.24 -12.38 -40.39
CA VAL A 125 -1.02 -12.03 -39.66
C VAL A 125 -0.89 -10.52 -39.64
N VAL A 126 -0.40 -9.98 -38.52
CA VAL A 126 -0.31 -8.53 -38.28
C VAL A 126 0.48 -7.79 -39.35
N SER A 127 1.50 -8.42 -39.97
CA SER A 127 2.27 -7.81 -41.05
C SER A 127 1.40 -7.35 -42.23
N ARG A 128 0.34 -8.09 -42.56
CA ARG A 128 -0.59 -7.71 -43.63
C ARG A 128 -1.42 -6.49 -43.27
N CYS A 129 -1.83 -6.39 -42.01
CA CYS A 129 -2.48 -5.18 -41.50
C CYS A 129 -1.54 -3.98 -41.64
N LEU A 130 -0.27 -4.12 -41.25
CA LEU A 130 0.72 -3.05 -41.33
C LEU A 130 0.99 -2.60 -42.76
N THR A 131 1.05 -3.54 -43.73
CA THR A 131 1.23 -3.22 -45.15
C THR A 131 0.11 -2.33 -45.68
N CYS A 132 -1.16 -2.70 -45.51
CA CYS A 132 -2.28 -1.92 -46.05
C CYS A 132 -2.52 -0.61 -45.28
N HIS A 133 -2.22 -0.57 -43.97
CA HIS A 133 -2.33 0.64 -43.17
C HIS A 133 -1.09 1.54 -43.26
N GLU A 134 -0.10 1.17 -44.09
CA GLU A 134 1.14 1.93 -44.31
C GLU A 134 1.89 2.24 -43.00
N ILE A 135 1.86 1.29 -42.05
CA ILE A 135 2.53 1.44 -40.76
C ILE A 135 3.89 0.75 -40.83
N GLU A 136 4.96 1.54 -40.80
CA GLU A 136 6.32 1.01 -40.78
C GLU A 136 6.69 0.38 -39.43
N GLY A 137 7.27 -0.81 -39.46
CA GLY A 137 7.80 -1.51 -38.30
C GLY A 137 7.26 -2.93 -38.13
N THR A 138 7.50 -3.52 -36.97
CA THR A 138 7.09 -4.90 -36.65
C THR A 138 6.34 -4.94 -35.33
N HIS A 139 5.28 -5.73 -35.24
CA HIS A 139 4.60 -5.97 -33.97
C HIS A 139 5.42 -6.95 -33.12
N PRO A 140 5.65 -6.71 -31.81
CA PRO A 140 5.11 -5.64 -30.96
C PRO A 140 6.02 -4.40 -30.83
N ALA A 141 7.04 -4.26 -31.66
CA ALA A 141 8.06 -3.20 -31.60
C ALA A 141 7.63 -1.86 -32.26
N LEU A 142 6.36 -1.71 -32.62
CA LEU A 142 5.81 -0.44 -33.10
C LEU A 142 5.91 0.64 -32.01
N PRO A 143 5.96 1.94 -32.38
CA PRO A 143 5.90 3.02 -31.40
C PRO A 143 4.67 2.87 -30.50
N ASP A 144 4.83 3.06 -29.18
CA ASP A 144 3.76 2.84 -28.19
C ASP A 144 2.46 3.56 -28.59
N THR A 145 2.53 4.77 -29.13
CA THR A 145 1.36 5.55 -29.59
C THR A 145 0.50 4.87 -30.65
N SER A 146 1.01 3.82 -31.30
CA SER A 146 0.33 3.10 -32.39
C SER A 146 -0.59 1.99 -31.87
N CYS A 147 -0.38 1.48 -30.65
CA CYS A 147 -1.09 0.30 -30.16
C CYS A 147 -2.61 0.53 -30.10
N SER A 148 -3.04 1.71 -29.65
CA SER A 148 -4.46 2.07 -29.54
C SER A 148 -5.17 2.33 -30.87
N LEU A 149 -4.44 2.36 -31.99
CA LEU A 149 -5.05 2.41 -33.32
C LEU A 149 -5.78 1.11 -33.64
N CYS A 150 -5.16 -0.01 -33.25
CA CYS A 150 -5.63 -1.36 -33.58
C CYS A 150 -6.22 -2.10 -32.38
N HIS A 151 -5.87 -1.74 -31.15
CA HIS A 151 -6.32 -2.44 -29.95
C HIS A 151 -7.28 -1.60 -29.11
N VAL A 152 -8.34 -2.23 -28.62
CA VAL A 152 -9.19 -1.67 -27.56
C VAL A 152 -8.48 -1.77 -26.20
N PRO A 153 -8.85 -0.93 -25.22
CA PRO A 153 -8.39 -1.08 -23.84
C PRO A 153 -8.60 -2.50 -23.32
N LEU A 154 -7.65 -3.00 -22.52
CA LEU A 154 -7.71 -4.34 -21.92
C LEU A 154 -9.03 -4.59 -21.20
N THR A 155 -9.52 -3.57 -20.50
CA THR A 155 -10.75 -3.60 -19.72
C THR A 155 -12.00 -3.76 -20.59
N GLU A 156 -11.94 -3.41 -21.88
CA GLU A 156 -13.04 -3.60 -22.85
C GLU A 156 -12.99 -4.99 -23.51
N ALA A 157 -11.81 -5.62 -23.58
CA ALA A 157 -11.62 -6.93 -24.18
C ALA A 157 -12.07 -8.08 -23.25
N LYS A 158 -13.38 -8.17 -22.97
CA LYS A 158 -13.99 -9.07 -21.95
C LYS A 158 -13.80 -10.57 -22.19
N LEU A 159 -13.48 -10.97 -23.42
CA LEU A 159 -13.29 -12.39 -23.78
C LEU A 159 -11.88 -12.90 -23.49
N LEU A 160 -10.92 -12.03 -23.21
CA LEU A 160 -9.56 -12.45 -22.87
C LEU A 160 -9.51 -13.15 -21.51
N SER A 161 -8.79 -14.26 -21.46
CA SER A 161 -8.50 -14.97 -20.21
C SER A 161 -7.31 -14.32 -19.47
N ARG A 162 -7.20 -14.55 -18.16
CA ARG A 162 -6.03 -14.14 -17.37
C ARG A 162 -4.72 -14.68 -17.96
N GLN A 163 -4.72 -15.92 -18.46
CA GLN A 163 -3.53 -16.51 -19.10
C GLN A 163 -3.16 -15.80 -20.39
N SER A 164 -4.15 -15.41 -21.20
CA SER A 164 -3.92 -14.65 -22.43
C SER A 164 -3.32 -13.27 -22.13
N ILE A 165 -3.82 -12.58 -21.11
CA ILE A 165 -3.32 -11.27 -20.68
C ILE A 165 -1.90 -11.38 -20.14
N ALA A 166 -1.62 -12.40 -19.33
CA ALA A 166 -0.26 -12.67 -18.83
C ALA A 166 0.75 -12.98 -19.95
N GLY A 167 0.26 -13.50 -21.09
CA GLY A 167 1.08 -13.80 -22.26
C GLY A 167 1.24 -12.64 -23.26
N PHE A 168 0.75 -11.43 -22.93
CA PHE A 168 0.95 -10.28 -23.80
C PHE A 168 2.44 -10.01 -24.02
N PRO A 169 2.87 -9.77 -25.27
CA PRO A 169 4.26 -9.50 -25.54
C PRO A 169 4.65 -8.15 -24.96
N LYS A 170 5.82 -8.09 -24.31
CA LYS A 170 6.39 -6.86 -23.76
C LYS A 170 7.06 -6.06 -24.89
N PRO A 171 6.60 -4.83 -25.21
CA PRO A 171 7.26 -4.00 -26.22
C PRO A 171 8.67 -3.57 -25.77
N GLY A 172 9.54 -3.26 -26.74
CA GLY A 172 10.93 -2.83 -26.46
C GLY A 172 11.03 -1.54 -25.63
N SER A 173 9.98 -0.70 -25.60
CA SER A 173 9.90 0.48 -24.73
C SER A 173 10.13 0.17 -23.25
N HIS A 174 9.80 -1.04 -22.80
CA HIS A 174 9.99 -1.49 -21.41
C HIS A 174 11.45 -1.83 -21.07
N GLU A 175 12.34 -1.84 -22.06
CA GLU A 175 13.76 -2.20 -21.89
C GLU A 175 14.67 -0.97 -21.82
N VAL A 176 14.09 0.22 -21.94
CA VAL A 176 14.82 1.48 -21.83
C VAL A 176 15.38 1.63 -20.40
N PRO A 177 16.69 1.95 -20.22
CA PRO A 177 17.26 2.20 -18.91
C PRO A 177 16.51 3.28 -18.12
N GLY A 178 16.26 3.02 -16.83
CA GLY A 178 15.50 3.94 -15.98
C GLY A 178 13.98 3.92 -16.21
N TRP A 179 13.45 2.93 -16.95
CA TRP A 179 12.00 2.74 -17.14
C TRP A 179 11.23 2.74 -15.82
N VAL A 180 11.70 1.95 -14.85
CA VAL A 180 11.12 1.82 -13.51
C VAL A 180 11.36 3.06 -12.62
N ASP A 181 12.43 3.82 -12.87
CA ASP A 181 12.81 5.02 -12.12
C ASP A 181 12.09 6.29 -12.63
N GLY A 182 10.83 6.14 -13.01
CA GLY A 182 9.98 7.23 -13.52
C GLY A 182 10.04 7.45 -15.04
N GLY A 183 10.85 6.69 -15.78
CA GLY A 183 10.85 6.70 -17.25
C GLY A 183 9.48 6.36 -17.84
N HIS A 184 8.85 5.29 -17.35
CA HIS A 184 7.51 4.89 -17.79
C HIS A 184 6.46 5.97 -17.55
N GLY A 185 6.57 6.72 -16.44
CA GLY A 185 5.66 7.81 -16.11
C GLY A 185 5.72 8.98 -17.09
N LYS A 186 6.83 9.18 -17.80
CA LYS A 186 6.95 10.23 -18.83
C LYS A 186 6.23 9.86 -20.11
N VAL A 187 6.26 8.58 -20.50
CA VAL A 187 5.59 8.10 -21.71
C VAL A 187 4.12 7.75 -21.48
N ALA A 188 3.78 7.33 -20.25
CA ALA A 188 2.42 6.94 -19.90
C ALA A 188 1.48 8.15 -19.75
N ARG A 189 1.98 9.36 -19.50
CA ARG A 189 1.13 10.54 -19.32
C ARG A 189 0.70 11.12 -20.66
N SER A 190 -0.59 11.39 -20.78
CA SER A 190 -1.17 12.20 -21.85
C SER A 190 -1.81 13.43 -21.21
N GLY A 191 -1.03 14.50 -21.04
CA GLY A 191 -1.43 15.64 -20.21
C GLY A 191 -1.39 15.35 -18.71
N GLU A 192 -2.08 16.17 -17.91
CA GLU A 192 -2.01 16.11 -16.44
C GLU A 192 -2.87 14.99 -15.82
N THR A 193 -4.01 14.68 -16.45
CA THR A 193 -5.04 13.81 -15.86
C THR A 193 -5.24 12.50 -16.61
N ALA A 194 -4.74 12.37 -17.83
CA ALA A 194 -4.96 11.19 -18.66
C ALA A 194 -3.71 10.33 -18.82
N ILE A 195 -3.96 9.05 -19.06
CA ILE A 195 -2.96 8.07 -19.47
C ILE A 195 -2.97 7.94 -21.00
N ALA A 196 -1.82 7.67 -21.59
CA ALA A 196 -1.73 7.31 -22.99
C ALA A 196 -2.61 6.07 -23.26
N ALA A 197 -3.51 6.19 -24.24
CA ALA A 197 -4.43 5.12 -24.62
C ALA A 197 -3.70 3.81 -24.97
N SER A 198 -2.47 3.92 -25.48
CA SER A 198 -1.58 2.81 -25.75
C SER A 198 -1.30 1.94 -24.53
N CYS A 199 -1.05 2.53 -23.35
CA CYS A 199 -0.79 1.78 -22.12
C CYS A 199 -2.05 1.01 -21.68
N ALA A 200 -3.24 1.59 -21.88
CA ALA A 200 -4.51 0.95 -21.54
C ALA A 200 -4.80 -0.30 -22.38
N THR A 201 -4.16 -0.49 -23.54
CA THR A 201 -4.32 -1.69 -24.39
C THR A 201 -3.83 -2.97 -23.71
N CYS A 202 -2.82 -2.84 -22.83
CA CYS A 202 -2.18 -3.96 -22.15
C CYS A 202 -2.32 -3.88 -20.62
N HIS A 203 -2.55 -2.69 -20.07
CA HIS A 203 -2.56 -2.47 -18.62
C HIS A 203 -3.91 -2.03 -18.07
N ALA A 204 -4.28 -2.64 -16.94
CA ALA A 204 -5.39 -2.23 -16.11
C ALA A 204 -4.88 -1.56 -14.82
N ARG A 205 -5.74 -0.76 -14.17
CA ARG A 205 -5.37 0.05 -12.98
C ARG A 205 -4.72 -0.78 -11.88
N ASN A 206 -5.22 -1.99 -11.61
CA ASN A 206 -4.72 -2.89 -10.57
C ASN A 206 -3.27 -3.35 -10.79
N GLN A 207 -2.77 -3.32 -12.03
CA GLN A 207 -1.35 -3.58 -12.30
C GLN A 207 -0.47 -2.42 -11.83
N CYS A 208 -0.89 -1.17 -12.08
CA CYS A 208 -0.21 0.02 -11.59
C CYS A 208 -0.21 0.07 -10.06
N ILE A 209 -1.34 -0.28 -9.43
CA ILE A 209 -1.53 -0.33 -7.97
C ILE A 209 -0.52 -1.29 -7.30
N THR A 210 0.00 -2.29 -8.01
CA THR A 210 1.01 -3.23 -7.48
C THR A 210 2.25 -2.48 -6.98
N CYS A 211 2.70 -1.48 -7.73
CA CYS A 211 3.89 -0.70 -7.42
C CYS A 211 3.59 0.72 -6.94
N HIS A 212 2.41 1.27 -7.25
CA HIS A 212 1.97 2.61 -6.83
C HIS A 212 0.92 2.52 -5.74
N VAL A 213 1.34 2.43 -4.47
CA VAL A 213 0.41 2.49 -3.34
C VAL A 213 -0.26 3.85 -3.20
N ASN A 214 0.32 4.90 -3.80
CA ASN A 214 -0.28 6.22 -4.00
C ASN A 214 -1.16 6.34 -5.26
N ALA A 215 -1.56 5.22 -5.88
CA ALA A 215 -2.43 5.23 -7.05
C ALA A 215 -3.73 6.05 -6.88
N PRO A 216 -4.41 6.08 -5.71
CA PRO A 216 -5.57 6.93 -5.50
C PRO A 216 -5.30 8.43 -5.67
N GLU A 217 -4.08 8.90 -5.38
CA GLU A 217 -3.68 10.30 -5.56
C GLU A 217 -3.21 10.64 -6.98
N LEU A 218 -2.99 9.62 -7.83
CA LEU A 218 -2.45 9.80 -9.17
C LEU A 218 -3.58 9.75 -10.21
N ALA A 219 -4.03 10.93 -10.64
CA ALA A 219 -5.09 11.08 -11.63
C ALA A 219 -4.90 10.22 -12.90
N PRO A 220 -3.70 10.12 -13.51
CA PRO A 220 -3.49 9.23 -14.67
C PRO A 220 -3.76 7.75 -14.37
N ILE A 221 -3.46 7.27 -13.16
CA ILE A 221 -3.77 5.89 -12.77
C ILE A 221 -5.27 5.72 -12.54
N GLN A 222 -5.92 6.72 -11.92
CA GLN A 222 -7.37 6.71 -11.74
C GLN A 222 -8.15 6.77 -13.07
N ALA A 223 -7.55 7.24 -14.16
CA ALA A 223 -8.18 7.22 -15.48
C ALA A 223 -8.37 5.80 -16.04
N LEU A 224 -7.57 4.81 -15.59
CA LEU A 224 -7.74 3.41 -16.01
C LEU A 224 -8.86 2.73 -15.22
N ALA A 225 -9.55 1.77 -15.83
CA ALA A 225 -10.43 0.86 -15.09
C ALA A 225 -9.62 -0.33 -14.51
N GLU A 226 -10.17 -0.94 -13.46
CA GLU A 226 -9.62 -2.18 -12.89
C GLU A 226 -10.09 -3.40 -13.70
N ASP A 227 -9.25 -4.43 -13.73
CA ASP A 227 -9.56 -5.71 -14.37
C ASP A 227 -8.97 -6.85 -13.54
N GLU A 228 -9.83 -7.65 -12.91
CA GLU A 228 -9.43 -8.79 -12.07
C GLU A 228 -8.65 -9.87 -12.84
N ARG A 229 -8.79 -9.89 -14.17
CA ARG A 229 -8.06 -10.81 -15.04
C ARG A 229 -6.62 -10.35 -15.26
N ALA A 230 -6.31 -9.08 -15.04
CA ALA A 230 -4.96 -8.56 -15.19
C ALA A 230 -4.06 -9.04 -14.03
N PRO A 231 -2.97 -9.78 -14.32
CA PRO A 231 -2.09 -10.29 -13.28
C PRO A 231 -1.32 -9.14 -12.61
N ALA A 232 -1.11 -9.27 -11.30
CA ALA A 232 -0.25 -8.36 -10.55
C ALA A 232 1.21 -8.44 -11.05
N LEU A 233 1.93 -7.33 -10.98
CA LEU A 233 3.32 -7.20 -11.46
C LEU A 233 4.34 -7.45 -10.34
N THR A 234 4.12 -8.46 -9.50
CA THR A 234 4.88 -8.67 -8.25
C THR A 234 6.37 -8.91 -8.45
N ASP A 235 6.76 -9.53 -9.57
CA ASP A 235 8.16 -9.85 -9.87
C ASP A 235 8.95 -8.65 -10.38
N MET A 236 8.28 -7.50 -10.59
CA MET A 236 8.81 -6.29 -11.20
C MET A 236 8.97 -5.13 -10.20
N ILE A 237 9.16 -5.43 -8.92
CA ILE A 237 9.45 -4.41 -7.89
C ILE A 237 10.97 -4.35 -7.70
N PRO A 238 11.71 -3.55 -8.49
CA PRO A 238 13.14 -3.37 -8.28
C PRO A 238 13.36 -2.68 -6.93
N LEU A 239 14.36 -3.13 -6.18
CA LEU A 239 14.87 -2.35 -5.07
C LEU A 239 15.50 -1.08 -5.65
N PRO A 240 15.09 0.12 -5.23
CA PRO A 240 15.78 1.34 -5.64
C PRO A 240 17.25 1.28 -5.17
N ALA A 241 18.19 1.82 -5.94
CA ALA A 241 19.61 1.83 -5.58
C ALA A 241 19.90 2.38 -4.17
N SER A 242 19.06 3.28 -3.67
CA SER A 242 19.12 3.77 -2.28
C SER A 242 19.01 2.68 -1.21
N HIS A 243 18.35 1.55 -1.52
CA HIS A 243 18.15 0.42 -0.62
C HIS A 243 19.29 -0.61 -0.71
N GLU A 244 20.21 -0.45 -1.65
CA GLU A 244 21.44 -1.25 -1.74
C GLU A 244 22.53 -0.73 -0.79
N ASP A 245 22.39 0.49 -0.26
CA ASP A 245 23.33 1.06 0.72
C ASP A 245 23.25 0.29 2.06
N PRO A 246 24.35 -0.33 2.52
CA PRO A 246 24.39 -1.01 3.82
C PRO A 246 24.04 -0.11 5.02
N ASN A 247 24.18 1.21 4.89
CA ASN A 247 23.85 2.20 5.91
C ASN A 247 22.43 2.78 5.78
N TRP A 248 21.62 2.30 4.83
CA TRP A 248 20.28 2.83 4.54
C TRP A 248 19.42 2.98 5.81
N GLN A 249 19.41 1.96 6.67
CA GLN A 249 18.61 1.97 7.91
C GLN A 249 18.93 3.17 8.83
N ARG A 250 20.17 3.67 8.82
CA ARG A 250 20.57 4.85 9.61
C ARG A 250 20.44 6.16 8.84
N ALA A 251 20.61 6.11 7.51
CA ALA A 251 20.68 7.30 6.66
C ALA A 251 19.32 7.74 6.09
N HIS A 252 18.34 6.84 5.95
CA HIS A 252 17.08 7.11 5.26
C HIS A 252 16.25 8.23 5.90
N SER A 253 16.46 8.50 7.19
CA SER A 253 15.79 9.61 7.90
C SER A 253 16.04 10.97 7.22
N LYS A 254 17.22 11.19 6.64
CA LYS A 254 17.56 12.42 5.88
C LYS A 254 16.79 12.50 4.57
N VAL A 255 16.58 11.36 3.90
CA VAL A 255 15.83 11.27 2.64
C VAL A 255 14.34 11.46 2.91
N ALA A 256 13.80 10.74 3.89
CA ALA A 256 12.39 10.83 4.28
C ALA A 256 11.98 12.23 4.75
N ARG A 257 12.88 12.95 5.45
CA ARG A 257 12.65 14.36 5.85
C ARG A 257 12.58 15.33 4.67
N LYS A 258 13.31 15.06 3.57
CA LYS A 258 13.25 15.89 2.36
C LYS A 258 11.95 15.66 1.60
N SER A 259 11.55 14.40 1.42
CA SER A 259 10.27 14.05 0.82
C SER A 259 9.90 12.61 1.15
N ALA A 260 8.85 12.41 1.94
CA ALA A 260 8.27 11.09 2.19
C ALA A 260 7.39 10.61 1.01
N ALA A 261 6.96 11.53 0.13
CA ALA A 261 6.09 11.23 -1.00
C ALA A 261 6.77 10.32 -2.04
N THR A 262 8.10 10.36 -2.16
CA THR A 262 8.85 9.45 -3.04
C THR A 262 8.81 8.00 -2.55
N CYS A 263 8.63 7.80 -1.24
CA CYS A 263 8.46 6.46 -0.67
C CYS A 263 7.04 5.93 -0.88
N ALA A 264 6.05 6.80 -1.09
CA ALA A 264 4.64 6.45 -1.29
C ALA A 264 4.34 5.77 -2.64
N THR A 265 5.36 5.59 -3.49
CA THR A 265 5.29 4.63 -4.58
C THR A 265 5.14 3.23 -3.98
N CYS A 266 6.12 2.75 -3.20
CA CYS A 266 6.14 1.35 -2.76
C CYS A 266 5.70 1.14 -1.30
N HIS A 267 5.83 2.14 -0.44
CA HIS A 267 5.61 2.03 1.01
C HIS A 267 4.29 2.65 1.44
N THR A 268 3.54 1.92 2.26
CA THR A 268 2.40 2.46 3.01
C THR A 268 2.86 2.96 4.36
N GLN A 269 1.98 3.69 5.07
CA GLN A 269 2.20 4.08 6.46
C GLN A 269 2.54 2.87 7.35
N GLU A 270 1.89 1.73 7.12
CA GLU A 270 2.09 0.48 7.83
C GLU A 270 3.47 -0.12 7.57
N SER A 271 3.99 -0.03 6.33
CA SER A 271 5.37 -0.42 6.01
C SER A 271 6.34 0.31 6.92
N CYS A 272 6.18 1.63 7.09
CA CYS A 272 7.08 2.41 7.94
C CYS A 272 6.85 2.15 9.43
N ARG A 273 5.61 1.89 9.86
CA ARG A 273 5.27 1.57 11.26
C ARG A 273 5.85 0.25 11.75
N THR A 274 6.26 -0.66 10.86
CA THR A 274 7.04 -1.86 11.23
C THR A 274 8.26 -1.51 12.09
N CYS A 275 8.95 -0.41 11.76
CA CYS A 275 10.08 0.09 12.54
C CYS A 275 9.66 1.32 13.35
N HIS A 276 8.96 2.29 12.76
CA HIS A 276 8.52 3.51 13.44
C HIS A 276 7.25 3.29 14.29
N SER A 277 7.41 2.53 15.36
CA SER A 277 6.36 2.18 16.33
C SER A 277 6.06 3.27 17.36
N GLY A 278 6.98 4.23 17.54
CA GLY A 278 6.87 5.36 18.48
C GLY A 278 6.18 6.61 17.94
N MET A 279 6.34 7.74 18.67
CA MET A 279 5.69 9.06 18.49
C MET A 279 5.39 9.47 17.04
N ALA A 280 4.33 10.28 16.89
CA ALA A 280 3.87 10.97 15.67
C ALA A 280 5.00 11.41 14.72
N ASN A 281 5.48 10.49 13.88
CA ASN A 281 6.51 10.78 12.89
C ASN A 281 5.82 11.41 11.67
N ARG A 282 6.05 12.71 11.46
CA ARG A 282 5.46 13.47 10.36
C ARG A 282 5.71 12.84 8.98
N ALA A 283 6.87 12.23 8.76
CA ALA A 283 7.16 11.56 7.50
C ALA A 283 6.26 10.32 7.31
N VAL A 284 6.07 9.52 8.37
CA VAL A 284 5.16 8.37 8.39
C VAL A 284 3.70 8.78 8.25
N GLN A 285 3.32 9.92 8.82
CA GLN A 285 1.98 10.49 8.68
C GLN A 285 1.68 11.04 7.28
N ALA A 286 2.70 11.44 6.54
CA ALA A 286 2.57 11.93 5.17
C ALA A 286 2.42 10.80 4.13
N LEU A 287 2.68 9.54 4.51
CA LEU A 287 2.46 8.38 3.65
C LEU A 287 0.99 7.95 3.67
N PRO A 288 0.48 7.44 2.54
CA PRO A 288 -0.85 6.85 2.50
C PRO A 288 -0.91 5.60 3.40
N GLY A 289 -1.97 5.48 4.18
CA GLY A 289 -2.29 4.23 4.87
C GLY A 289 -2.80 3.16 3.91
N LYS A 290 -2.83 1.91 4.38
CA LYS A 290 -3.55 0.84 3.68
C LYS A 290 -5.01 1.22 3.48
N GLY A 291 -5.57 0.89 2.32
CA GLY A 291 -6.93 1.25 1.99
C GLY A 291 -7.35 0.77 0.59
N PRO A 292 -8.61 0.99 0.21
CA PRO A 292 -9.13 0.60 -1.10
C PRO A 292 -8.36 1.31 -2.22
N GLY A 293 -8.18 0.61 -3.35
CA GLY A 293 -7.45 1.12 -4.51
C GLY A 293 -5.94 1.26 -4.32
N ARG A 294 -5.37 0.64 -3.27
CA ARG A 294 -3.93 0.64 -2.97
C ARG A 294 -3.36 -0.76 -2.91
N GLY A 295 -2.10 -0.90 -3.32
CA GLY A 295 -1.33 -2.11 -3.13
C GLY A 295 -1.07 -2.35 -1.65
N ALA A 296 -0.69 -3.58 -1.29
CA ALA A 296 -0.35 -3.93 0.10
C ALA A 296 0.83 -3.11 0.66
N GLY A 297 1.65 -2.54 -0.23
CA GLY A 297 2.93 -1.93 0.07
C GLY A 297 4.00 -2.97 0.40
N VAL A 298 5.25 -2.51 0.44
CA VAL A 298 6.38 -3.36 0.82
C VAL A 298 6.19 -3.86 2.25
N GLN A 299 6.21 -5.17 2.43
CA GLN A 299 6.17 -5.78 3.76
C GLN A 299 7.59 -5.82 4.31
N LEU A 300 7.87 -4.94 5.26
CA LEU A 300 9.15 -4.92 5.96
C LEU A 300 9.09 -5.90 7.14
N THR A 301 10.21 -6.56 7.42
CA THR A 301 10.39 -7.39 8.61
C THR A 301 11.41 -6.72 9.53
N ARG A 302 11.04 -6.55 10.79
CA ARG A 302 11.95 -6.03 11.82
C ARG A 302 12.82 -7.17 12.35
N THR A 303 14.13 -7.06 12.20
CA THR A 303 15.08 -8.01 12.79
C THR A 303 15.62 -7.48 14.12
N PRO A 304 15.72 -8.34 15.15
CA PRO A 304 16.34 -7.93 16.40
C PRO A 304 17.85 -7.69 16.19
N PRO A 305 18.45 -6.67 16.83
CA PRO A 305 19.89 -6.47 16.80
C PRO A 305 20.61 -7.59 17.57
N ALA A 306 21.91 -7.74 17.32
CA ALA A 306 22.74 -8.76 17.98
C ALA A 306 22.76 -8.66 19.52
N SER A 307 22.40 -7.51 20.08
CA SER A 307 22.27 -7.31 21.53
C SER A 307 21.08 -8.04 22.16
N HIS A 308 20.13 -8.53 21.37
CA HIS A 308 18.96 -9.28 21.85
C HIS A 308 19.33 -10.74 22.14
N THR A 309 20.18 -10.92 23.14
CA THR A 309 20.55 -12.23 23.69
C THR A 309 19.84 -12.46 25.02
N TRP A 310 19.95 -13.67 25.58
CA TRP A 310 19.33 -13.99 26.86
C TRP A 310 19.96 -13.21 28.04
N GLU A 311 21.23 -12.79 27.90
CA GLU A 311 21.95 -11.97 28.87
C GLU A 311 21.54 -10.49 28.85
N PHE A 312 20.73 -10.06 27.88
CA PHE A 312 20.32 -8.65 27.72
C PHE A 312 19.75 -8.08 29.02
N ARG A 313 18.89 -8.85 29.71
CA ARG A 313 18.28 -8.42 30.98
C ARG A 313 19.33 -7.96 31.98
N ASP A 314 20.46 -8.67 32.06
CA ASP A 314 21.46 -8.46 33.08
C ASP A 314 22.56 -7.47 32.62
N ARG A 315 22.69 -7.20 31.30
CA ARG A 315 23.82 -6.44 30.72
C ARG A 315 23.44 -5.22 29.87
N HIS A 316 22.15 -4.89 29.72
CA HIS A 316 21.72 -3.78 28.87
C HIS A 316 21.94 -2.38 29.49
N GLY A 317 22.17 -2.27 30.81
CA GLY A 317 22.27 -1.00 31.54
C GLY A 317 23.23 0.04 30.92
N PRO A 318 24.49 -0.29 30.63
CA PRO A 318 25.43 0.64 30.01
C PRO A 318 24.96 1.15 28.63
N ALA A 319 24.44 0.26 27.78
CA ALA A 319 23.91 0.62 26.46
C ALA A 319 22.64 1.48 26.58
N ALA A 320 21.74 1.14 27.50
CA ALA A 320 20.51 1.89 27.76
C ALA A 320 20.80 3.29 28.32
N SER A 321 21.84 3.46 29.15
CA SER A 321 22.22 4.79 29.67
C SER A 321 22.92 5.66 28.63
N SER A 322 23.76 5.06 27.78
CA SER A 322 24.58 5.80 26.82
C SER A 322 23.86 6.08 25.50
N SER A 323 22.89 5.25 25.12
CA SER A 323 22.23 5.35 23.81
C SER A 323 20.78 4.84 23.83
N PRO A 324 19.90 5.36 24.71
CA PRO A 324 18.51 4.90 24.84
C PRO A 324 17.72 5.02 23.52
N ALA A 325 18.01 6.04 22.72
CA ALA A 325 17.37 6.28 21.42
C ALA A 325 17.51 5.10 20.43
N THR A 326 18.57 4.29 20.57
CA THR A 326 18.76 3.10 19.71
C THR A 326 17.72 2.01 20.02
N CYS A 327 17.34 1.86 21.29
CA CYS A 327 16.28 0.97 21.72
C CYS A 327 14.90 1.52 21.36
N GLU A 328 14.72 2.85 21.50
CA GLU A 328 13.47 3.56 21.24
C GLU A 328 13.01 3.52 19.77
N THR A 329 13.90 3.10 18.87
CA THR A 329 13.53 2.80 17.48
C THR A 329 12.51 1.66 17.43
N CYS A 330 12.64 0.65 18.28
CA CYS A 330 11.82 -0.56 18.24
C CYS A 330 10.93 -0.74 19.48
N HIS A 331 11.32 -0.15 20.60
CA HIS A 331 10.65 -0.27 21.89
C HIS A 331 10.08 1.08 22.30
N VAL A 332 8.80 1.14 22.64
CA VAL A 332 8.23 2.32 23.28
C VAL A 332 8.49 2.27 24.78
N ARG A 333 8.32 3.41 25.45
CA ARG A 333 8.57 3.56 26.90
C ARG A 333 7.92 2.45 27.73
N GLU A 334 6.70 2.06 27.38
CA GLU A 334 5.97 0.98 28.05
C GLU A 334 6.75 -0.34 28.07
N ASN A 335 7.47 -0.69 27.00
CA ASN A 335 8.27 -1.92 26.93
C ASN A 335 9.39 -1.94 27.98
N CYS A 336 10.04 -0.80 28.21
CA CYS A 336 11.06 -0.68 29.26
C CYS A 336 10.43 -0.84 30.65
N LEU A 337 9.26 -0.24 30.86
CA LEU A 337 8.57 -0.24 32.14
C LEU A 337 8.02 -1.61 32.54
N THR A 338 7.80 -2.54 31.60
CA THR A 338 7.37 -3.91 31.92
C THR A 338 8.32 -4.60 32.92
N CYS A 339 9.63 -4.35 32.82
CA CYS A 339 10.63 -4.90 33.75
C CYS A 339 11.10 -3.89 34.81
N HIS A 340 11.14 -2.60 34.48
CA HIS A 340 11.68 -1.57 35.39
C HIS A 340 10.64 -1.01 36.38
N ARG A 341 9.33 -1.18 36.15
CA ARG A 341 8.28 -0.69 37.06
C ARG A 341 8.15 -1.47 38.37
N PRO A 342 8.21 -2.83 38.39
CA PRO A 342 8.07 -3.61 39.62
C PRO A 342 9.18 -3.31 40.64
N ASP A 343 10.34 -2.88 40.17
CA ASP A 343 11.52 -2.66 41.00
C ASP A 343 12.32 -1.44 40.52
N ALA A 344 11.64 -0.29 40.48
CA ALA A 344 12.24 0.98 40.02
C ALA A 344 13.40 1.47 40.90
N ALA A 345 13.62 0.84 42.06
CA ALA A 345 14.63 1.18 43.05
C ALA A 345 15.89 0.31 42.96
N SER A 346 15.83 -0.93 42.46
CA SER A 346 16.99 -1.84 42.48
C SER A 346 18.15 -1.41 41.59
N SER A 347 17.88 -0.64 40.53
CA SER A 347 18.91 -0.10 39.65
C SER A 347 19.40 1.29 40.08
N GLY A 348 18.75 1.94 41.06
CA GLY A 348 19.04 3.31 41.50
C GLY A 348 18.97 4.37 40.39
N THR A 349 18.47 4.00 39.19
CA THR A 349 18.60 4.81 37.97
C THR A 349 17.39 5.72 37.74
N TYR A 350 16.18 5.24 38.06
CA TYR A 350 14.94 6.04 37.91
C TYR A 350 14.58 6.79 39.20
N HIS A 351 14.89 6.23 40.37
CA HIS A 351 14.81 6.91 41.66
C HIS A 351 16.11 6.69 42.43
N PRO A 352 16.84 7.75 42.83
CA PRO A 352 18.07 7.59 43.59
C PRO A 352 17.79 7.12 45.03
N ASN A 353 18.79 6.50 45.66
CA ASN A 353 18.74 6.20 47.09
C ASN A 353 18.44 7.46 47.91
N GLY A 354 17.49 7.35 48.85
CA GLY A 354 17.00 8.51 49.60
C GLY A 354 16.05 9.42 48.82
N PHE A 355 15.45 8.95 47.72
CA PHE A 355 14.44 9.70 46.98
C PHE A 355 13.39 10.29 47.91
N LEU A 356 12.79 9.51 48.82
CA LEU A 356 11.74 9.97 49.74
C LEU A 356 12.13 11.20 50.57
N THR A 357 13.42 11.34 50.94
CA THR A 357 13.90 12.47 51.75
C THR A 357 14.19 13.72 50.91
N LYS A 358 14.59 13.55 49.64
CA LYS A 358 14.94 14.66 48.72
C LYS A 358 13.80 15.06 47.78
N HIS A 359 12.79 14.20 47.62
CA HIS A 359 11.68 14.42 46.70
C HIS A 359 10.89 15.72 46.95
N PRO A 360 10.69 16.23 48.19
CA PRO A 360 9.91 17.45 48.38
C PRO A 360 10.58 18.68 47.75
N ALA A 361 11.90 18.81 47.93
CA ALA A 361 12.69 19.88 47.31
C ALA A 361 12.79 19.68 45.79
N SER A 362 12.97 18.43 45.35
CA SER A 362 13.04 18.09 43.92
C SER A 362 11.74 18.35 43.16
N ALA A 363 10.60 18.05 43.77
CA ALA A 363 9.27 18.35 43.24
C ALA A 363 8.98 19.86 43.23
N TRP A 364 9.45 20.59 44.25
CA TRP A 364 9.35 22.05 44.30
C TRP A 364 10.16 22.72 43.18
N ASN A 365 11.40 22.28 42.96
CA ASN A 365 12.33 22.83 41.98
C ASN A 365 12.14 22.30 40.55
N ARG A 366 11.28 21.29 40.34
CA ARG A 366 11.09 20.58 39.06
C ARG A 366 12.37 19.90 38.55
N ASP A 367 13.14 19.27 39.43
CA ASP A 367 14.39 18.60 38.99
C ASP A 367 14.12 17.42 38.04
N ALA A 368 12.89 16.88 38.02
CA ALA A 368 12.45 15.81 37.12
C ALA A 368 10.99 15.99 36.67
N ASN A 369 10.69 15.54 35.45
CA ASN A 369 9.32 15.46 34.92
C ASN A 369 8.67 14.14 35.34
N CYS A 370 8.16 14.07 36.57
CA CYS A 370 7.55 12.85 37.11
C CYS A 370 6.38 12.34 36.25
N SER A 371 5.67 13.24 35.56
CA SER A 371 4.60 12.95 34.61
C SER A 371 5.02 12.10 33.41
N ASP A 372 6.33 12.04 33.13
CA ASP A 372 6.87 11.25 32.02
C ASP A 372 6.75 9.73 32.29
N CYS A 373 6.62 9.34 33.56
CA CYS A 373 6.52 7.96 34.03
C CYS A 373 5.31 7.69 34.95
N HIS A 374 4.84 8.69 35.70
CA HIS A 374 3.73 8.57 36.65
C HIS A 374 2.53 9.38 36.19
N ASN A 375 1.31 8.93 36.50
CA ASN A 375 0.15 9.82 36.51
C ASN A 375 0.19 10.63 37.83
N PRO A 376 0.59 11.92 37.83
CA PRO A 376 0.86 12.62 39.09
C PRO A 376 -0.40 12.76 39.94
N ALA A 377 -1.56 12.98 39.32
CA ALA A 377 -2.83 13.13 40.01
C ALA A 377 -3.18 11.88 40.83
N GLN A 378 -3.02 10.69 40.25
CA GLN A 378 -3.36 9.44 40.96
C GLN A 378 -2.23 8.96 41.88
N PHE A 379 -0.99 8.99 41.38
CA PHE A 379 0.15 8.42 42.08
C PHE A 379 0.53 9.25 43.31
N CYS A 380 0.69 10.57 43.18
CA CYS A 380 1.10 11.42 44.29
C CYS A 380 0.05 11.41 45.40
N GLN A 381 -1.24 11.51 45.04
CA GLN A 381 -2.33 11.45 46.02
C GLN A 381 -2.37 10.12 46.76
N THR A 382 -2.23 9.00 46.04
CA THR A 382 -2.26 7.67 46.66
C THR A 382 -1.08 7.47 47.61
N CYS A 383 0.14 7.85 47.17
CA CYS A 383 1.34 7.75 47.99
C CYS A 383 1.26 8.65 49.23
N HIS A 384 0.87 9.91 49.08
CA HIS A 384 0.72 10.84 50.20
C HIS A 384 -0.37 10.37 51.17
N LYS A 385 -1.48 9.83 50.66
CA LYS A 385 -2.54 9.23 51.47
C LYS A 385 -2.04 8.02 52.26
N GLN A 386 -1.32 7.11 51.62
CA GLN A 386 -0.71 5.94 52.28
C GLN A 386 0.35 6.35 53.32
N ALA A 387 1.09 7.42 53.05
CA ALA A 387 2.07 8.00 53.97
C ALA A 387 1.45 8.81 55.11
N GLY A 388 0.11 8.91 55.19
CA GLY A 388 -0.60 9.66 56.22
C GLY A 388 -0.53 11.18 56.06
N LEU A 389 -0.06 11.68 54.91
CA LEU A 389 -0.03 13.09 54.54
C LEU A 389 -1.40 13.54 53.98
N VAL A 390 -2.48 13.20 54.68
CA VAL A 390 -3.86 13.54 54.29
C VAL A 390 -4.32 14.84 54.93
N SER A 391 -5.18 15.57 54.21
CA SER A 391 -5.85 16.77 54.69
C SER A 391 -6.83 16.41 55.80
N GLY A 392 -6.59 16.91 57.02
CA GLY A 392 -7.49 16.74 58.16
C GLY A 392 -7.77 18.10 58.80
N VAL A 393 -9.04 18.41 59.03
CA VAL A 393 -9.46 19.56 59.85
C VAL A 393 -9.13 19.25 61.32
N GLY A 394 -8.03 19.80 61.84
CA GLY A 394 -7.80 19.79 63.28
C GLY A 394 -6.35 19.97 63.71
N GLY A 395 -6.05 21.11 64.31
CA GLY A 395 -4.94 21.31 65.24
C GLY A 395 -3.66 21.93 64.64
N ILE A 396 -3.16 22.95 65.32
CA ILE A 396 -1.86 23.58 65.07
C ILE A 396 -0.78 22.49 65.24
N GLY A 397 0.01 22.22 64.19
CA GLY A 397 1.16 21.29 64.24
C GLY A 397 1.02 19.93 63.54
N ARG A 398 -0.07 19.66 62.79
CA ARG A 398 -0.16 18.43 61.98
C ARG A 398 0.63 18.52 60.66
N LYS A 399 1.29 17.42 60.30
CA LYS A 399 2.01 17.24 59.01
C LYS A 399 1.00 16.98 57.90
N GLY A 400 0.67 18.02 57.13
CA GLY A 400 -0.18 17.91 55.94
C GLY A 400 0.62 18.08 54.65
N TYR A 401 0.06 17.58 53.54
CA TYR A 401 0.41 18.11 52.22
C TYR A 401 -0.13 19.57 52.12
N HIS A 402 0.32 20.35 51.14
CA HIS A 402 0.26 21.83 51.18
C HIS A 402 -1.13 22.48 51.34
N ASP A 403 -2.21 21.71 51.21
CA ASP A 403 -3.62 22.10 51.25
C ASP A 403 -4.18 22.20 52.67
N ALA A 404 -3.49 21.62 53.66
CA ALA A 404 -3.82 21.73 55.09
C ALA A 404 -2.82 22.60 55.88
N PHE A 405 -1.86 23.22 55.20
CA PHE A 405 -0.91 24.15 55.84
C PHE A 405 -1.55 25.52 56.07
N SER A 406 -1.50 26.03 57.30
CA SER A 406 -2.09 27.33 57.68
C SER A 406 -1.54 28.51 56.88
N GLY A 407 -0.34 28.41 56.32
CA GLY A 407 0.25 29.44 55.46
C GLY A 407 -0.10 29.33 53.97
N PHE A 408 -0.88 28.33 53.54
CA PHE A 408 -1.26 28.17 52.13
C PHE A 408 -1.98 29.41 51.61
N LEU A 409 -2.99 29.90 52.33
CA LEU A 409 -3.77 31.09 51.95
C LEU A 409 -2.91 32.36 51.80
N VAL A 410 -1.75 32.42 52.46
CA VAL A 410 -0.84 33.57 52.43
C VAL A 410 0.24 33.41 51.36
N GLY A 411 0.75 32.19 51.15
CA GLY A 411 1.94 31.93 50.33
C GLY A 411 1.67 31.37 48.92
N HIS A 412 0.49 30.83 48.63
CA HIS A 412 0.25 30.12 47.37
C HIS A 412 0.20 31.04 46.14
N GLY A 413 -0.15 32.33 46.30
CA GLY A 413 -0.25 33.27 45.19
C GLY A 413 1.07 33.48 44.43
N PRO A 414 2.18 33.84 45.10
CA PRO A 414 3.51 33.87 44.48
C PRO A 414 3.92 32.53 43.86
N SER A 415 3.68 31.41 44.54
CA SER A 415 4.02 30.07 44.04
C SER A 415 3.22 29.68 42.79
N ALA A 416 1.93 29.97 42.75
CA ALA A 416 1.07 29.71 41.60
C ALA A 416 1.48 30.54 40.38
N ARG A 417 2.02 31.75 40.57
CA ARG A 417 2.55 32.57 39.46
C ARG A 417 3.89 32.06 38.93
N GLN A 418 4.68 31.38 39.76
CA GLN A 418 5.95 30.79 39.35
C GLN A 418 5.75 29.41 38.68
N ASN A 419 4.77 28.64 39.13
CA ASN A 419 4.60 27.23 38.75
C ASN A 419 3.15 26.77 38.94
N LEU A 420 2.24 27.21 38.07
CA LEU A 420 0.83 26.81 38.12
C LEU A 420 0.65 25.32 37.75
N GLU A 421 1.50 24.80 36.87
CA GLU A 421 1.42 23.43 36.35
C GLU A 421 1.63 22.38 37.45
N SER A 422 2.47 22.68 38.45
CA SER A 422 2.65 21.79 39.61
C SER A 422 1.36 21.67 40.44
N CYS A 423 0.62 22.76 40.62
CA CYS A 423 -0.68 22.75 41.28
C CYS A 423 -1.72 21.99 40.43
N ALA A 424 -1.77 22.26 39.13
CA ALA A 424 -2.69 21.61 38.18
C ALA A 424 -2.43 20.11 37.99
N SER A 425 -1.26 19.61 38.41
CA SER A 425 -0.94 18.19 38.40
C SER A 425 -1.78 17.36 39.38
N CYS A 426 -2.33 18.01 40.41
CA CYS A 426 -3.18 17.40 41.44
C CYS A 426 -4.56 18.04 41.55
N HIS A 427 -4.68 19.34 41.25
CA HIS A 427 -5.91 20.13 41.32
C HIS A 427 -6.53 20.34 39.94
N LYS A 428 -7.85 20.32 39.88
CA LYS A 428 -8.61 20.66 38.68
C LYS A 428 -8.93 22.15 38.67
N GLU A 429 -9.25 22.69 37.50
CA GLU A 429 -9.65 24.09 37.33
C GLU A 429 -10.72 24.54 38.35
N GLN A 430 -11.67 23.66 38.64
CA GLN A 430 -12.77 23.87 39.60
C GLN A 430 -12.29 24.14 41.04
N ASP A 431 -11.15 23.57 41.43
CA ASP A 431 -10.57 23.78 42.76
C ASP A 431 -10.06 25.22 42.91
N CYS A 432 -9.51 25.76 41.82
CA CYS A 432 -9.00 27.13 41.75
C CYS A 432 -10.15 28.14 41.62
N THR A 433 -11.12 27.87 40.74
CA THR A 433 -12.22 28.79 40.43
C THR A 433 -13.17 28.99 41.61
N ARG A 434 -13.28 28.03 42.53
CA ARG A 434 -14.04 28.21 43.77
C ARG A 434 -13.63 29.48 44.53
N CYS A 435 -12.35 29.83 44.54
CA CYS A 435 -11.84 31.03 45.18
C CYS A 435 -11.58 32.18 44.19
N HIS A 436 -11.00 31.87 43.04
CA HIS A 436 -10.46 32.89 42.13
C HIS A 436 -11.38 33.33 41.00
N ALA A 437 -12.47 32.62 40.73
CA ALA A 437 -13.46 33.08 39.75
C ALA A 437 -14.20 34.32 40.25
N GLY A 438 -14.75 35.09 39.31
CA GLY A 438 -15.49 36.31 39.59
C GLY A 438 -16.66 36.08 40.53
N SER A 439 -17.06 37.13 41.25
CA SER A 439 -18.16 37.10 42.21
C SER A 439 -19.43 36.56 41.55
N GLY A 440 -19.95 35.43 42.07
CA GLY A 440 -21.09 34.69 41.51
C GLY A 440 -20.72 33.32 40.90
N ILE A 441 -19.43 33.09 40.62
CA ILE A 441 -18.85 31.78 40.23
C ILE A 441 -17.87 31.29 41.31
N GLY A 442 -17.11 32.21 41.92
CA GLY A 442 -16.21 31.94 43.04
C GLY A 442 -16.22 33.06 44.09
N TYR A 443 -15.29 33.01 45.04
CA TYR A 443 -15.14 34.02 46.10
C TYR A 443 -14.54 35.37 45.62
N GLY A 444 -14.22 35.53 44.34
CA GLY A 444 -13.78 36.81 43.78
C GLY A 444 -12.34 37.20 44.10
N PHE A 445 -11.49 36.28 44.58
CA PHE A 445 -10.08 36.57 44.83
C PHE A 445 -9.31 36.72 43.52
N ASN A 446 -8.81 37.93 43.23
CA ASN A 446 -8.13 38.19 41.97
C ASN A 446 -6.85 37.34 41.81
N PRO A 447 -6.79 36.40 40.83
CA PRO A 447 -5.61 35.57 40.60
C PRO A 447 -4.53 36.31 39.79
N HIS A 448 -4.86 37.44 39.17
CA HIS A 448 -3.96 38.16 38.29
C HIS A 448 -2.81 38.82 39.08
N GLY A 449 -1.62 38.84 38.49
CA GLY A 449 -0.44 39.48 39.07
C GLY A 449 -0.44 41.00 38.88
N PRO A 450 0.47 41.71 39.58
CA PRO A 450 0.75 43.12 39.32
C PRO A 450 1.08 43.34 37.83
N GLY A 451 0.44 44.33 37.19
CA GLY A 451 0.68 44.68 35.77
C GLY A 451 -0.07 43.82 34.73
N PHE A 452 -1.03 42.98 35.15
CA PHE A 452 -1.87 42.23 34.21
C PHE A 452 -2.74 43.16 33.35
N ASN A 453 -2.56 43.12 32.03
CA ASN A 453 -3.35 43.89 31.06
C ASN A 453 -4.46 43.02 30.45
N ALA A 454 -5.67 43.13 31.01
CA ALA A 454 -6.83 42.36 30.59
C ALA A 454 -7.24 42.65 29.14
N ASP A 455 -7.22 43.91 28.72
CA ASP A 455 -7.71 44.32 27.40
C ASP A 455 -6.84 43.78 26.26
N ARG A 456 -5.51 43.75 26.46
CA ARG A 456 -4.57 43.17 25.50
C ARG A 456 -4.77 41.66 25.33
N LEU A 457 -5.01 40.94 26.42
CA LEU A 457 -5.14 39.48 26.39
C LEU A 457 -6.52 39.04 25.92
N LYS A 458 -7.57 39.75 26.31
CA LYS A 458 -8.96 39.53 25.84
C LYS A 458 -9.07 39.68 24.32
N LYS A 459 -8.33 40.61 23.70
CA LYS A 459 -8.26 40.73 22.22
C LYS A 459 -7.65 39.52 21.53
N LYS A 460 -6.73 38.80 22.18
CA LYS A 460 -6.06 37.63 21.59
C LYS A 460 -6.90 36.36 21.71
N ASN A 461 -7.54 36.15 22.86
CA ASN A 461 -8.38 34.98 23.09
C ASN A 461 -9.41 35.26 24.19
N PRO A 462 -10.60 35.80 23.85
CA PRO A 462 -11.63 36.11 24.83
C PRO A 462 -12.24 34.86 25.46
N SER A 463 -12.12 33.70 24.78
CA SER A 463 -12.69 32.43 25.18
C SER A 463 -12.14 31.94 26.52
N LEU A 464 -10.85 32.17 26.77
CA LEU A 464 -10.16 31.78 28.01
C LEU A 464 -10.67 32.51 29.24
N CYS A 465 -11.24 33.71 29.08
CA CYS A 465 -11.72 34.51 30.19
C CYS A 465 -13.10 34.05 30.69
N TYR A 466 -13.89 33.37 29.86
CA TYR A 466 -15.24 32.91 30.23
C TYR A 466 -15.22 31.86 31.35
N ALA A 467 -14.17 31.04 31.45
CA ALA A 467 -14.05 30.01 32.48
C ALA A 467 -14.07 30.59 33.91
N CYS A 468 -13.51 31.80 34.09
CA CYS A 468 -13.41 32.45 35.40
C CYS A 468 -14.40 33.61 35.58
N HIS A 469 -14.85 34.25 34.50
CA HIS A 469 -15.70 35.45 34.57
C HIS A 469 -17.13 35.25 34.04
N GLY A 470 -17.43 34.09 33.45
CA GLY A 470 -18.67 33.91 32.69
C GLY A 470 -18.80 34.97 31.61
N GLN A 471 -20.03 35.29 31.19
CA GLN A 471 -20.28 36.25 30.11
C GLN A 471 -19.85 37.70 30.42
N SER A 472 -19.62 38.01 31.69
CA SER A 472 -19.30 39.37 32.17
C SER A 472 -17.81 39.51 32.48
N ILE A 473 -16.97 39.51 31.44
CA ILE A 473 -15.51 39.68 31.57
C ILE A 473 -15.18 41.15 31.88
N PRO A 474 -14.62 41.48 33.07
CA PRO A 474 -14.25 42.84 33.44
C PRO A 474 -13.22 43.44 32.46
N GLY A 475 -13.38 44.72 32.12
CA GLY A 475 -12.35 45.49 31.40
C GLY A 475 -11.23 45.95 32.33
N GLY A 476 -10.05 46.27 31.78
CA GLY A 476 -8.95 46.86 32.55
C GLY A 476 -9.27 48.29 33.02
N LYS A 477 -8.69 48.72 34.14
CA LYS A 477 -8.44 50.14 34.43
C LYS A 477 -7.09 50.53 33.88
#